data_AF-A0A847FBH9-F1
#
_entry.id   AF-A0A847FBH9-F1
#
_cell.length_a   1.000
_cell.length_b   1.000
_cell.length_c   1.000
_cell.angle_alpha   90.00
_cell.angle_beta   90.00
_cell.angle_gamma   90.00
#
_symmetry.space_group_name_H-M   'P 1'
#
loop_
_entity.id
_entity.type
_entity.pdbx_description
1 polymer ?
#
loop_
_entity_poly.entity_id
_entity_poly.type
_entity_poly.pdbx_seq_one_letter_code
_entity_poly.pdbx_strand_id
1 'polypeptide(L)'
;MAKKIKLDLHTHPIEALKDRMGIKGIGDINAEVALAIVKAIKSAGLNGIAITEHNNFNHSWVAALEILDHYYKENLFIFPGAEIDYGGQQFLQIYIPDYYRRRIPFFSGKEWFLILAHPGYYNPLDAKEYDQAVFDAVEEASLHGVFTSAREISRDRNIPSIMASDAHQLEDIGKFFTEFELR
;
A
#
# COMPACT_ATOMS: atom_id res chain seq x y z
N MET A 1 11.43 19.38 -15.45
CA MET A 1 10.30 19.14 -14.52
C MET A 1 10.50 17.76 -13.92
N ALA A 2 10.35 17.59 -12.61
CA ALA A 2 10.44 16.27 -11.98
C ALA A 2 9.31 15.37 -12.53
N LYS A 3 9.62 14.11 -12.83
CA LYS A 3 8.61 13.16 -13.33
C LYS A 3 7.74 12.75 -12.14
N LYS A 4 6.43 12.95 -12.24
CA LYS A 4 5.47 12.48 -11.24
C LYS A 4 5.05 11.03 -11.52
N ILE A 5 4.82 10.28 -10.46
CA ILE A 5 4.21 8.95 -10.49
C ILE A 5 2.99 8.89 -9.57
N LYS A 6 2.01 8.04 -9.90
CA LYS A 6 0.84 7.77 -9.08
C LYS A 6 0.97 6.40 -8.45
N LEU A 7 0.97 6.34 -7.12
CA LEU A 7 1.03 5.08 -6.37
C LEU A 7 -0.16 4.97 -5.44
N ASP A 8 -0.72 3.76 -5.37
CA ASP A 8 -1.72 3.38 -4.38
C ASP A 8 -1.05 2.48 -3.34
N LEU A 9 -0.88 3.00 -2.12
CA LEU A 9 -0.04 2.36 -1.10
C LEU A 9 -0.81 1.43 -0.15
N HIS A 10 -2.09 1.18 -0.41
CA HIS A 10 -2.94 0.31 0.41
C HIS A 10 -3.91 -0.45 -0.49
N THR A 11 -3.63 -1.72 -0.76
CA THR A 11 -4.46 -2.58 -1.61
C THR A 11 -4.42 -4.04 -1.17
N HIS A 12 -5.52 -4.77 -1.38
CA HIS A 12 -5.68 -6.20 -1.07
C HIS A 12 -6.02 -7.03 -2.33
N PRO A 13 -5.17 -7.02 -3.38
CA PRO A 13 -5.48 -7.67 -4.65
C PRO A 13 -5.56 -9.20 -4.56
N ILE A 14 -4.87 -9.85 -3.62
CA ILE A 14 -4.94 -11.31 -3.44
C ILE A 14 -6.27 -11.67 -2.78
N GLU A 15 -6.70 -10.92 -1.77
CA GLU A 15 -8.05 -11.03 -1.22
C GLU A 15 -9.11 -10.84 -2.32
N ALA A 16 -8.99 -9.78 -3.13
CA ALA A 16 -9.91 -9.48 -4.24
C ALA A 16 -10.02 -10.63 -5.26
N LEU A 17 -8.95 -11.42 -5.41
CA LEU A 17 -8.86 -12.53 -6.35
C LEU A 17 -9.18 -13.89 -5.73
N LYS A 18 -9.20 -13.97 -4.40
CA LYS A 18 -9.14 -15.22 -3.64
C LYS A 18 -10.21 -16.22 -4.05
N ASP A 19 -11.47 -15.79 -4.00
CA ASP A 19 -12.60 -16.67 -4.31
C ASP A 19 -12.74 -16.90 -5.82
N ARG A 20 -12.49 -15.86 -6.62
CA ARG A 20 -12.60 -15.91 -8.09
C ARG A 20 -11.59 -16.87 -8.72
N MET A 21 -10.39 -16.94 -8.15
CA MET A 21 -9.26 -17.73 -8.67
C MET A 21 -8.92 -18.94 -7.81
N GLY A 22 -9.65 -19.16 -6.71
CA GLY A 22 -9.45 -20.31 -5.82
C GLY A 22 -8.11 -20.28 -5.07
N ILE A 23 -7.59 -19.09 -4.72
CA ILE A 23 -6.31 -18.93 -4.03
C ILE A 23 -6.47 -19.38 -2.58
N LYS A 24 -5.76 -20.43 -2.18
CA LYS A 24 -5.76 -20.97 -0.82
C LYS A 24 -4.48 -20.64 -0.06
N GLY A 25 -3.40 -20.40 -0.79
CA GLY A 25 -2.14 -19.92 -0.23
C GLY A 25 -1.15 -19.47 -1.30
N ILE A 26 0.09 -19.22 -0.88
CA ILE A 26 1.14 -18.70 -1.76
C ILE A 26 1.41 -19.54 -3.02
N GLY A 27 1.17 -20.86 -2.97
CA GLY A 27 1.40 -21.76 -4.12
C GLY A 27 0.39 -21.56 -5.26
N ASP A 28 -0.71 -20.87 -5.01
CA ASP A 28 -1.74 -20.57 -6.02
C ASP A 28 -1.52 -19.18 -6.67
N ILE A 29 -0.58 -18.37 -6.14
CA ILE A 29 -0.22 -17.07 -6.70
C ILE A 29 0.72 -17.31 -7.88
N ASN A 30 0.24 -17.06 -9.09
CA ASN A 30 0.93 -17.38 -10.34
C ASN A 30 0.81 -16.25 -11.39
N ALA A 31 1.32 -16.48 -12.59
CA ALA A 31 1.29 -15.54 -13.71
C ALA A 31 -0.12 -14.99 -14.06
N GLU A 32 -1.20 -15.77 -13.87
CA GLU A 32 -2.58 -15.31 -14.12
C GLU A 32 -3.02 -14.31 -13.05
N VAL A 33 -2.67 -14.57 -11.78
CA VAL A 33 -2.88 -13.64 -10.67
C VAL A 33 -2.12 -12.34 -10.93
N ALA A 34 -0.83 -12.44 -11.29
CA ALA A 34 -0.02 -11.28 -11.65
C ALA A 34 -0.60 -10.49 -12.83
N LEU A 35 -1.10 -11.18 -13.87
CA LEU A 35 -1.76 -10.53 -15.01
C LEU A 35 -2.98 -9.72 -14.58
N ALA A 36 -3.82 -10.27 -13.71
CA ALA A 36 -5.02 -9.59 -13.22
C ALA A 36 -4.66 -8.31 -12.45
N ILE A 37 -3.65 -8.38 -11.58
CA ILE A 37 -3.15 -7.23 -10.82
C ILE A 37 -2.58 -6.16 -11.77
N VAL A 38 -1.69 -6.55 -12.68
CA VAL A 38 -1.08 -5.61 -13.65
C VAL A 38 -2.15 -4.92 -14.52
N LYS A 39 -3.19 -5.65 -14.94
CA LYS A 39 -4.33 -5.06 -15.68
C LYS A 39 -5.08 -4.03 -14.83
N ALA A 40 -5.33 -4.31 -13.55
CA ALA A 40 -5.98 -3.36 -12.66
C ALA A 40 -5.15 -2.08 -12.51
N ILE A 41 -3.85 -2.20 -12.21
CA ILE A 41 -2.92 -1.07 -12.09
C ILE A 41 -2.95 -0.19 -13.34
N LYS A 42 -2.83 -0.81 -14.52
CA LYS A 42 -2.81 -0.09 -15.81
C LYS A 42 -4.15 0.57 -16.12
N SER A 43 -5.26 -0.11 -15.85
CA SER A 43 -6.59 0.41 -16.12
C SER A 43 -6.92 1.61 -15.23
N ALA A 44 -6.38 1.64 -14.01
CA ALA A 44 -6.45 2.78 -13.10
C ALA A 44 -5.49 3.93 -13.46
N GLY A 45 -4.61 3.75 -14.45
CA GLY A 45 -3.60 4.74 -14.82
C GLY A 45 -2.53 4.98 -13.74
N LEU A 46 -2.29 3.98 -12.88
CA LEU A 46 -1.27 4.02 -11.84
C LEU A 46 0.11 3.62 -12.39
N ASN A 47 1.15 4.04 -11.68
CA ASN A 47 2.52 3.59 -11.93
C ASN A 47 2.93 2.43 -11.02
N GLY A 48 2.11 2.09 -10.02
CA GLY A 48 2.46 1.08 -9.05
C GLY A 48 1.50 1.03 -7.88
N ILE A 49 1.65 -0.02 -7.08
CA ILE A 49 0.85 -0.27 -5.88
C ILE A 49 1.72 -0.87 -4.77
N ALA A 50 1.31 -0.70 -3.52
CA ALA A 50 1.71 -1.60 -2.45
C ALA A 50 0.65 -2.68 -2.26
N ILE A 51 1.09 -3.93 -2.13
CA ILE A 51 0.24 -5.09 -1.86
C ILE A 51 0.32 -5.33 -0.35
N THR A 52 -0.79 -5.14 0.38
CA THR A 52 -0.79 -5.01 1.85
C THR A 52 -1.80 -5.94 2.51
N GLU A 53 -1.89 -7.19 2.05
CA GLU A 53 -2.84 -8.19 2.58
C GLU A 53 -2.82 -8.27 4.12
N HIS A 54 -4.00 -8.38 4.72
CA HIS A 54 -4.17 -8.46 6.17
C HIS A 54 -3.30 -9.55 6.80
N ASN A 55 -2.35 -9.12 7.65
CA ASN A 55 -1.43 -9.95 8.42
C ASN A 55 -0.67 -11.00 7.57
N ASN A 56 -0.47 -10.75 6.26
CA ASN A 56 0.10 -11.74 5.35
C ASN A 56 1.10 -11.15 4.35
N PHE A 57 2.29 -10.83 4.84
CA PHE A 57 3.40 -10.37 4.00
C PHE A 57 3.81 -11.36 2.91
N ASN A 58 3.68 -12.68 3.16
CA ASN A 58 4.14 -13.70 2.22
C ASN A 58 3.31 -13.72 0.93
N HIS A 59 1.99 -13.49 1.01
CA HIS A 59 1.15 -13.34 -0.18
C HIS A 59 1.61 -12.15 -1.02
N SER A 60 1.80 -11.00 -0.38
CA SER A 60 2.26 -9.78 -1.03
C SER A 60 3.65 -9.95 -1.67
N TRP A 61 4.56 -10.64 -0.97
CA TRP A 61 5.91 -10.92 -1.46
C TRP A 61 5.90 -11.79 -2.71
N VAL A 62 5.19 -12.92 -2.68
CA VAL A 62 5.12 -13.83 -3.83
C VAL A 62 4.42 -13.16 -5.01
N ALA A 63 3.35 -12.41 -4.77
CA ALA A 63 2.68 -11.64 -5.82
C ALA A 63 3.61 -10.60 -6.45
N ALA A 64 4.41 -9.89 -5.65
CA ALA A 64 5.40 -8.95 -6.16
C ALA A 64 6.46 -9.64 -7.03
N LEU A 65 6.96 -10.82 -6.62
CA LEU A 65 7.90 -11.60 -7.41
C LEU A 65 7.30 -12.05 -8.74
N GLU A 66 6.09 -12.60 -8.75
CA GLU A 66 5.38 -13.01 -9.97
C GLU A 66 5.18 -11.84 -10.94
N ILE A 67 4.80 -10.67 -10.42
CA ILE A 67 4.66 -9.46 -11.26
C ILE A 67 6.02 -9.04 -11.82
N LEU A 68 7.07 -9.02 -11.01
CA LEU A 68 8.39 -8.61 -11.47
C LEU A 68 8.99 -9.59 -12.49
N ASP A 69 8.83 -10.91 -12.29
CA ASP A 69 9.36 -11.92 -13.21
C ASP A 69 8.69 -11.83 -14.60
N HIS A 70 7.37 -11.70 -14.63
CA HIS A 70 6.60 -11.71 -15.87
C HIS A 70 6.43 -10.33 -16.53
N TYR A 71 6.47 -9.24 -15.76
CA TYR A 71 6.11 -7.90 -16.21
C TYR A 71 7.16 -6.83 -15.92
N TYR A 72 8.45 -7.19 -15.72
CA TYR A 72 9.52 -6.20 -15.49
C TYR A 72 9.59 -5.09 -16.55
N LYS A 73 9.24 -5.40 -17.81
CA LYS A 73 9.24 -4.43 -18.94
C LYS A 73 8.20 -3.32 -18.78
N GLU A 74 7.19 -3.53 -17.95
CA GLU A 74 6.15 -2.53 -17.66
C GLU A 74 6.65 -1.43 -16.72
N ASN A 75 7.80 -1.64 -16.06
CA ASN A 75 8.43 -0.67 -15.16
C ASN A 75 7.43 -0.13 -14.12
N LEU A 76 6.62 -1.03 -13.55
CA LEU A 76 5.69 -0.75 -12.46
C LEU A 76 6.43 -0.76 -11.12
N PHE A 77 6.01 0.11 -10.20
CA PHE A 77 6.51 0.15 -8.82
C PHE A 77 5.65 -0.77 -7.95
N ILE A 78 6.14 -1.97 -7.65
CA ILE A 78 5.42 -2.94 -6.82
C ILE A 78 6.12 -3.05 -5.47
N PHE A 79 5.37 -2.77 -4.39
CA PHE A 79 5.88 -2.82 -3.02
C PHE A 79 5.18 -3.93 -2.24
N PRO A 80 5.87 -5.00 -1.83
CA PRO A 80 5.26 -5.99 -0.95
C PRO A 80 5.16 -5.42 0.47
N GLY A 81 4.03 -5.64 1.12
CA GLY A 81 3.78 -5.23 2.49
C GLY A 81 2.71 -6.08 3.17
N ALA A 82 2.26 -5.64 4.32
CA ALA A 82 1.12 -6.22 5.03
C ALA A 82 0.41 -5.12 5.81
N GLU A 83 -0.90 -5.24 5.95
CA GLU A 83 -1.65 -4.49 6.94
C GLU A 83 -1.68 -5.27 8.26
N ILE A 84 -1.15 -4.67 9.32
CA ILE A 84 -0.99 -5.30 10.63
C ILE A 84 -1.84 -4.60 11.68
N ASP A 85 -2.48 -5.39 12.56
CA ASP A 85 -3.24 -4.87 13.70
C ASP A 85 -2.32 -4.65 14.91
N TYR A 86 -2.35 -3.46 15.49
CA TYR A 86 -1.64 -3.13 16.73
C TYR A 86 -2.44 -2.11 17.55
N GLY A 87 -2.77 -2.45 18.81
CA GLY A 87 -3.53 -1.56 19.69
C GLY A 87 -4.89 -1.16 19.11
N GLY A 88 -5.58 -2.08 18.42
CA GLY A 88 -6.87 -1.78 17.78
C GLY A 88 -6.82 -0.81 16.59
N GLN A 89 -5.62 -0.41 16.15
CA GLN A 89 -5.39 0.35 14.93
C GLN A 89 -4.67 -0.54 13.90
N GLN A 90 -4.77 -0.17 12.63
CA GLN A 90 -4.08 -0.89 11.55
C GLN A 90 -2.93 -0.07 10.98
N PHE A 91 -1.86 -0.76 10.63
CA PHE A 91 -0.67 -0.15 10.06
C PHE A 91 -0.24 -0.89 8.82
N LEU A 92 0.13 -0.15 7.78
CA LEU A 92 0.76 -0.71 6.61
C LEU A 92 2.26 -0.81 6.90
N GLN A 93 2.78 -2.03 6.86
CA GLN A 93 4.20 -2.30 6.88
C GLN A 93 4.65 -2.63 5.45
N ILE A 94 5.26 -1.66 4.77
CA ILE A 94 5.62 -1.78 3.36
C ILE A 94 7.14 -1.91 3.22
N TYR A 95 7.60 -2.96 2.54
CA TYR A 95 9.00 -3.11 2.17
C TYR A 95 9.32 -2.23 0.96
N ILE A 96 10.36 -1.41 1.07
CA ILE A 96 10.83 -0.55 0.00
C ILE A 96 12.18 -1.06 -0.52
N PRO A 97 12.20 -1.76 -1.67
CA PRO A 97 13.42 -2.15 -2.35
C PRO A 97 14.40 -0.97 -2.54
N ASP A 98 15.68 -1.22 -2.32
CA ASP A 98 16.80 -0.29 -2.52
C ASP A 98 16.69 0.56 -3.79
N TYR A 99 16.31 -0.07 -4.88
CA TYR A 99 16.16 0.58 -6.17
C TYR A 99 15.10 1.69 -6.13
N TYR A 100 13.97 1.47 -5.45
CA TYR A 100 12.92 2.47 -5.31
C TYR A 100 13.29 3.55 -4.29
N ARG A 101 13.98 3.20 -3.19
CA ARG A 101 14.47 4.17 -2.17
C ARG A 101 15.37 5.26 -2.77
N ARG A 102 16.13 4.92 -3.81
CA ARG A 102 16.99 5.88 -4.53
C ARG A 102 16.23 6.76 -5.52
N ARG A 103 15.09 6.31 -6.02
CA ARG A 103 14.31 6.98 -7.08
C ARG A 103 13.16 7.82 -6.54
N ILE A 104 12.60 7.44 -5.41
CA ILE A 104 11.43 8.10 -4.79
C ILE A 104 11.89 8.72 -3.46
N PRO A 105 12.14 10.04 -3.39
CA PRO A 105 12.68 10.69 -2.19
C PRO A 105 11.82 10.51 -0.94
N PHE A 106 10.51 10.33 -1.13
CA PHE A 106 9.56 10.05 -0.05
C PHE A 106 9.97 8.84 0.81
N PHE A 107 10.60 7.82 0.21
CA PHE A 107 11.06 6.62 0.92
C PHE A 107 12.56 6.65 1.28
N SER A 108 13.21 7.83 1.22
CA SER A 108 14.66 7.91 1.38
C SER A 108 15.12 7.41 2.76
N GLY A 109 16.05 6.45 2.76
CA GLY A 109 16.60 5.85 3.98
C GLY A 109 15.67 4.88 4.71
N LYS A 110 14.49 4.54 4.16
CA LYS A 110 13.48 3.71 4.81
C LYS A 110 13.32 2.37 4.10
N GLU A 111 13.95 1.32 4.62
CA GLU A 111 13.76 -0.05 4.10
C GLU A 111 12.34 -0.56 4.36
N TRP A 112 11.84 -0.28 5.55
CA TRP A 112 10.46 -0.46 5.92
C TRP A 112 9.82 0.90 6.07
N PHE A 113 8.67 1.08 5.44
CA PHE A 113 7.88 2.29 5.54
C PHE A 113 6.56 1.96 6.21
N LEU A 114 6.30 2.65 7.31
CA LEU A 114 5.15 2.38 8.16
C LEU A 114 4.09 3.47 7.97
N ILE A 115 2.85 3.07 7.70
CA ILE A 115 1.74 4.01 7.52
C ILE A 115 0.64 3.66 8.51
N LEU A 116 0.14 4.63 9.27
CA LEU A 116 -1.11 4.45 10.03
C LEU A 116 -2.29 4.43 9.05
N ALA A 117 -2.95 3.28 8.91
CA ALA A 117 -4.07 3.07 8.02
C ALA A 117 -5.38 3.59 8.65
N HIS A 118 -6.24 4.20 7.81
CA HIS A 118 -7.60 4.65 8.11
C HIS A 118 -7.86 5.05 9.58
N PRO A 119 -7.11 6.05 10.10
CA PRO A 119 -7.00 6.30 11.53
C PRO A 119 -8.35 6.62 12.18
N GLY A 120 -8.72 5.84 13.19
CA GLY A 120 -9.97 6.01 13.92
C GLY A 120 -11.19 5.32 13.30
N TYR A 121 -11.03 4.58 12.19
CA TYR A 121 -12.14 3.92 11.51
C TYR A 121 -12.71 2.73 12.31
N TYR A 122 -11.85 1.80 12.73
CA TYR A 122 -12.28 0.62 13.48
C TYR A 122 -12.46 0.88 14.98
N ASN A 123 -11.54 1.64 15.58
CA ASN A 123 -11.59 2.01 16.98
C ASN A 123 -11.21 3.48 17.14
N PRO A 124 -11.78 4.20 18.12
CA PRO A 124 -11.32 5.54 18.46
C PRO A 124 -9.81 5.54 18.71
N LEU A 125 -9.12 6.56 18.21
CA LEU A 125 -7.70 6.73 18.46
C LEU A 125 -7.46 6.99 19.95
N ASP A 126 -6.82 6.06 20.65
CA ASP A 126 -6.28 6.32 21.97
C ASP A 126 -4.90 6.97 21.82
N ALA A 127 -4.79 8.23 22.24
CA ALA A 127 -3.54 8.99 22.31
C ALA A 127 -2.40 8.19 22.91
N LYS A 128 -2.65 7.41 23.96
CA LYS A 128 -1.61 6.65 24.65
C LYS A 128 -1.07 5.49 23.82
N GLU A 129 -1.90 4.88 22.99
CA GLU A 129 -1.54 3.72 22.17
C GLU A 129 -0.83 4.16 20.89
N TYR A 130 -1.35 5.17 20.19
CA TYR A 130 -0.68 5.67 18.99
C TYR A 130 0.59 6.47 19.31
N ASP A 131 0.70 7.13 20.47
CA ASP A 131 1.93 7.80 20.97
C ASP A 131 3.14 6.88 21.14
N GLN A 132 2.90 5.58 21.33
CA GLN A 132 3.98 4.59 21.43
C GLN A 132 4.34 3.98 20.06
N ALA A 133 3.45 4.08 19.07
CA ALA A 133 3.68 3.55 17.74
C ALA A 133 4.55 4.51 16.90
N VAL A 134 5.56 3.96 16.24
CA VAL A 134 6.40 4.67 15.27
C VAL A 134 5.86 4.41 13.87
N PHE A 135 5.53 5.47 13.15
CA PHE A 135 5.11 5.41 11.74
C PHE A 135 5.61 6.62 10.96
N ASP A 136 5.81 6.43 9.66
CA ASP A 136 6.42 7.38 8.74
C ASP A 136 5.39 8.24 7.99
N ALA A 137 4.14 7.79 7.90
CA ALA A 137 3.03 8.52 7.28
C ALA A 137 1.67 8.13 7.89
N VAL A 138 0.62 8.86 7.53
CA VAL A 138 -0.76 8.59 7.96
C VAL A 138 -1.72 8.70 6.77
N GLU A 139 -2.71 7.82 6.68
CA GLU A 139 -3.76 7.92 5.67
C GLU A 139 -4.75 9.05 5.99
N GLU A 140 -4.98 9.95 5.03
CA GLU A 140 -5.99 11.01 5.15
C GLU A 140 -7.30 10.67 4.45
N ALA A 141 -7.28 9.79 3.45
CA ALA A 141 -8.48 9.31 2.80
C ALA A 141 -8.28 7.97 2.11
N SER A 142 -9.34 7.16 2.14
CA SER A 142 -9.49 5.91 1.39
C SER A 142 -10.94 5.68 0.98
N LEU A 143 -11.27 4.48 0.50
CA LEU A 143 -12.66 4.08 0.25
C LEU A 143 -13.52 4.06 1.52
N HIS A 144 -12.91 4.04 2.71
CA HIS A 144 -13.60 4.18 3.99
C HIS A 144 -13.93 5.64 4.35
N GLY A 145 -13.51 6.62 3.54
CA GLY A 145 -13.85 8.03 3.70
C GLY A 145 -12.63 8.91 3.97
N VAL A 146 -12.89 10.08 4.54
CA VAL A 146 -11.86 11.07 4.91
C VAL A 146 -11.62 11.01 6.42
N PHE A 147 -10.37 10.88 6.83
CA PHE A 147 -9.98 10.73 8.23
C PHE A 147 -9.56 12.08 8.81
N THR A 148 -10.49 12.73 9.52
CA THR A 148 -10.27 14.09 10.04
C THR A 148 -9.12 14.19 11.05
N SER A 149 -8.80 13.09 11.73
CA SER A 149 -7.67 12.94 12.66
C SER A 149 -6.30 12.98 11.96
N ALA A 150 -6.22 12.58 10.69
CA ALA A 150 -4.96 12.44 9.96
C ALA A 150 -4.19 13.77 9.86
N ARG A 151 -4.92 14.89 9.71
CA ARG A 151 -4.33 16.23 9.65
C ARG A 151 -3.65 16.63 10.96
N GLU A 152 -4.27 16.31 12.09
CA GLU A 152 -3.72 16.59 13.41
C GLU A 152 -2.48 15.73 13.67
N ILE A 153 -2.58 14.42 13.41
CA ILE A 153 -1.47 13.47 13.55
C ILE A 153 -0.27 13.88 12.68
N SER A 154 -0.51 14.21 11.41
CA SER A 154 0.52 14.64 10.46
C SER A 154 1.25 15.89 10.96
N ARG A 155 0.51 16.89 11.44
CA ARG A 155 1.07 18.12 12.00
C ARG A 155 1.89 17.86 13.27
N ASP A 156 1.32 17.12 14.22
CA ASP A 156 1.90 16.97 15.55
C ASP A 156 3.16 16.09 15.52
N ARG A 157 3.23 15.15 14.58
CA ARG A 157 4.39 14.26 14.39
C ARG A 157 5.36 14.71 13.31
N ASN A 158 5.01 15.76 12.56
CA ASN A 158 5.76 16.22 11.40
C ASN A 158 6.02 15.09 10.39
N ILE A 159 4.96 14.35 10.06
CA ILE A 159 4.97 13.26 9.07
C ILE A 159 3.98 13.58 7.95
N PRO A 160 4.20 13.10 6.71
CA PRO A 160 3.28 13.29 5.61
C PRO A 160 1.94 12.56 5.81
N SER A 161 0.89 13.13 5.24
CA SER A 161 -0.35 12.40 4.95
C SER A 161 -0.33 11.82 3.53
N ILE A 162 -1.06 10.72 3.32
CA ILE A 162 -1.21 10.06 2.02
C ILE A 162 -2.67 9.65 1.77
N MET A 163 -3.03 9.52 0.50
CA MET A 163 -4.28 8.89 0.05
C MET A 163 -3.96 7.54 -0.59
N ALA A 164 -4.70 6.51 -0.21
CA ALA A 164 -4.61 5.16 -0.76
C ALA A 164 -5.99 4.50 -0.71
N SER A 165 -6.26 3.53 -1.59
CA SER A 165 -7.63 3.06 -1.83
C SER A 165 -8.18 2.18 -0.72
N ASP A 166 -7.34 1.35 -0.11
CA ASP A 166 -7.78 0.21 0.69
C ASP A 166 -8.70 -0.72 -0.12
N ALA A 167 -8.29 -0.95 -1.39
CA ALA A 167 -9.09 -1.69 -2.35
C ALA A 167 -9.13 -3.19 -2.04
N HIS A 168 -10.34 -3.67 -1.73
CA HIS A 168 -10.68 -5.09 -1.57
C HIS A 168 -11.27 -5.71 -2.85
N GLN A 169 -11.44 -4.92 -3.91
CA GLN A 169 -11.84 -5.36 -5.25
C GLN A 169 -10.86 -4.78 -6.28
N LEU A 170 -10.60 -5.48 -7.39
CA LEU A 170 -9.63 -5.00 -8.38
C LEU A 170 -10.07 -3.71 -9.06
N GLU A 171 -11.37 -3.50 -9.23
CA GLU A 171 -11.94 -2.31 -9.87
C GLU A 171 -11.82 -1.05 -9.00
N ASP A 172 -11.49 -1.24 -7.72
CA ASP A 172 -11.34 -0.18 -6.73
C ASP A 172 -9.90 0.34 -6.60
N ILE A 173 -8.92 -0.42 -7.13
CA ILE A 173 -7.50 -0.03 -7.14
C ILE A 173 -7.35 1.32 -7.84
N GLY A 174 -6.67 2.26 -7.17
CA GLY A 174 -6.41 3.60 -7.69
C GLY A 174 -7.59 4.56 -7.63
N LYS A 175 -8.72 4.22 -6.98
CA LYS A 175 -9.76 5.21 -6.64
C LYS A 175 -9.21 6.31 -5.72
N PHE A 176 -8.23 5.95 -4.89
CA PHE A 176 -7.38 6.88 -4.15
C PHE A 176 -5.93 6.51 -4.45
N PHE A 177 -5.07 7.52 -4.58
CA PHE A 177 -3.64 7.38 -4.81
C PHE A 177 -2.92 8.65 -4.38
N THR A 178 -1.61 8.55 -4.18
CA THR A 178 -0.74 9.69 -3.90
C THR A 178 0.24 9.90 -5.06
N GLU A 179 0.47 11.17 -5.42
CA GLU A 179 1.48 11.54 -6.41
C GLU A 179 2.85 11.73 -5.77
N PHE A 180 3.87 11.12 -6.34
CA PHE A 180 5.25 11.23 -5.87
C PHE A 180 6.17 11.75 -6.96
N GLU A 181 7.20 12.49 -6.57
CA GLU A 181 8.27 12.91 -7.49
C GLU A 181 9.34 11.83 -7.63
N LEU A 182 9.82 11.63 -8.85
CA LEU A 182 11.00 10.83 -9.14
C LEU A 182 12.26 11.70 -9.24
N ARG A 183 13.37 11.14 -8.74
CA ARG A 183 14.73 11.60 -9.02
C ARG A 183 15.35 10.84 -10.20
#